data_AF-A0A5K0XC01-F1
#
_entry.id   AF-A0A5K0XC01-F1
#
_cell.length_a   1.000
_cell.length_b   1.000
_cell.length_c   1.000
_cell.angle_alpha   90.00
_cell.angle_beta   90.00
_cell.angle_gamma   90.00
#
_symmetry.space_group_name_H-M   'P 1'
#
loop_
_entity.id
_entity.type
_entity.pdbx_description
1 polymer ?
#
loop_
_entity_poly.entity_id
_entity_poly.type
_entity_poly.pdbx_seq_one_letter_code
_entity_poly.pdbx_strand_id
1 'polypeptide(L)' 'DKQEDGRYKNTVDLPRTTFGMRANSAVREPEIQKLWDAEQVLKKVVDRNNG' A
#
# COMPACT_ATOMS: atom_id res chain seq x y z
N ASP A 1 -23.82 -4.39 25.20
CA ASP A 1 -22.97 -3.35 25.80
C ASP A 1 -21.70 -3.16 24.98
N LYS A 2 -21.62 -2.02 24.26
CA LYS A 2 -20.39 -1.63 23.56
C LYS A 2 -19.41 -1.20 24.66
N GLN A 3 -18.35 -1.98 24.86
CA GLN A 3 -17.22 -1.60 25.71
C GLN A 3 -16.82 -0.17 25.34
N GLU A 4 -16.94 0.75 26.29
CA GLU A 4 -16.50 2.12 26.11
C GLU A 4 -15.03 2.09 25.72
N ASP A 5 -14.73 2.65 24.54
CA ASP A 5 -13.37 2.82 24.07
C ASP A 5 -12.52 3.45 25.18
N GLY A 6 -11.43 2.79 25.56
CA GLY A 6 -10.65 3.15 26.74
C GLY A 6 -10.31 4.65 26.78
N ARG A 7 -10.49 5.27 27.95
CA ARG A 7 -10.37 6.73 28.25
C ARG A 7 -9.15 7.45 27.65
N TYR A 8 -8.09 6.72 27.29
CA TYR A 8 -6.81 7.25 26.80
C TYR A 8 -6.49 6.88 25.34
N LYS A 9 -7.40 6.20 24.63
CA LYS A 9 -7.19 5.78 23.23
C LYS A 9 -6.90 6.95 22.28
N ASN A 10 -7.45 8.13 22.59
CA ASN A 10 -7.29 9.35 21.81
C ASN A 10 -6.21 10.29 22.36
N THR A 11 -5.56 9.94 23.48
CA THR A 11 -4.52 10.80 24.09
C THR A 11 -3.12 10.45 23.60
N VAL A 12 -2.99 9.45 22.72
CA VAL A 12 -1.72 8.99 22.14
C VAL A 12 -1.87 8.93 20.63
N ASP A 13 -0.94 9.58 19.91
CA ASP A 13 -0.87 9.55 18.46
C ASP A 13 -0.22 8.26 17.97
N LEU A 14 -1.02 7.19 17.91
CA LEU A 14 -0.58 5.92 17.35
C LEU A 14 -0.45 6.01 15.82
N PRO A 15 0.60 5.41 15.21
CA PRO A 15 0.71 5.31 13.77
C PRO A 15 -0.51 4.59 13.18
N ARG A 16 -1.16 5.21 12.20
CA ARG A 16 -2.27 4.62 11.45
C ARG A 16 -1.84 4.43 10.01
N THR A 17 -2.06 3.24 9.47
CA THR A 17 -1.77 2.94 8.08
C THR A 17 -2.87 2.08 7.47
N THR A 18 -3.19 2.33 6.21
CA THR A 18 -4.05 1.47 5.39
C THR A 18 -3.26 0.29 4.80
N PHE A 19 -1.93 0.29 4.96
CA PHE A 19 -1.07 -0.81 4.55
C PHE A 19 -1.38 -2.04 5.40
N GLY A 20 -1.82 -3.11 4.75
CA GLY A 20 -2.11 -4.37 5.42
C GLY A 20 -0.84 -4.96 6.04
N MET A 21 -0.92 -5.47 7.27
CA MET A 21 0.21 -6.15 7.91
C MET A 21 0.64 -7.43 7.17
N ARG A 22 -0.27 -8.03 6.38
CA ARG A 22 0.04 -9.16 5.50
C ARG A 22 0.19 -8.69 4.06
N ALA A 23 1.14 -9.28 3.34
CA ALA A 23 1.43 -8.93 1.95
C ALA A 23 0.22 -9.12 1.02
N ASN A 24 -0.55 -10.21 1.21
CA ASN A 24 -1.64 -10.60 0.30
C ASN A 24 -1.19 -10.64 -1.17
N SER A 25 0.02 -11.14 -1.43
CA SER A 25 0.70 -11.14 -2.74
C SER A 25 -0.16 -11.67 -3.88
N ALA A 26 -0.91 -12.75 -3.66
CA ALA A 26 -1.77 -13.35 -4.69
C ALA A 26 -2.84 -12.40 -5.25
N VAL A 27 -3.20 -11.34 -4.51
CA VAL A 27 -4.15 -10.31 -4.94
C VAL A 27 -3.41 -9.05 -5.37
N ARG A 28 -2.41 -8.61 -4.58
CA ARG A 28 -1.69 -7.34 -4.80
C ARG A 28 -0.77 -7.36 -6.02
N GLU A 29 -0.06 -8.45 -6.27
CA GLU A 29 0.91 -8.52 -7.38
C GLU A 29 0.21 -8.41 -8.75
N PRO A 30 -0.91 -9.11 -9.03
CA PRO A 30 -1.65 -8.92 -10.28
C PRO A 30 -2.18 -7.48 -10.47
N GLU A 31 -2.60 -6.80 -9.40
CA GLU A 31 -3.03 -5.39 -9.47
C GLU A 31 -1.86 -4.46 -9.87
N ILE A 32 -0.70 -4.66 -9.24
CA ILE A 32 0.51 -3.86 -9.51
C ILE A 32 1.02 -4.08 -10.94
N GLN A 33 1.03 -5.32 -11.42
CA GLN A 33 1.45 -5.63 -12.79
C GLN A 33 0.57 -4.92 -13.82
N LYS A 34 -0.77 -4.96 -13.64
CA LYS A 34 -1.71 -4.24 -14.51
C LYS A 34 -1.48 -2.72 -14.50
N LEU A 35 -1.16 -2.15 -13.34
CA LEU A 35 -0.82 -0.73 -13.23
C LEU A 35 0.45 -0.40 -14.03
N TRP A 36 1.50 -1.22 -13.92
CA TRP A 36 2.74 -1.01 -14.66
C TRP A 36 2.56 -1.12 -16.17
N ASP A 37 1.74 -2.08 -16.62
CA ASP A 37 1.41 -2.25 -18.03
C ASP A 37 0.63 -1.03 -18.57
N ALA A 38 -0.36 -0.56 -17.81
CA ALA A 38 -1.14 0.63 -18.16
C ALA A 38 -0.28 1.90 -18.24
N GLU A 39 0.68 2.04 -17.34
CA GLU A 39 1.57 3.20 -17.29
C GLU A 39 2.81 3.05 -18.18
N GLN A 40 2.97 1.93 -18.89
CA GLN A 40 4.14 1.61 -19.72
C GLN A 40 5.47 1.79 -18.96
N VAL A 41 5.49 1.39 -17.68
CA VAL A 41 6.63 1.64 -16.78
C VAL A 41 7.92 1.05 -17.32
N LEU A 42 7.87 -0.17 -17.88
CA LEU A 42 9.05 -0.82 -18.45
C LEU A 42 9.71 0.04 -19.54
N LYS A 43 8.91 0.60 -20.47
CA LYS A 43 9.41 1.47 -21.54
C LYS A 43 10.09 2.70 -20.96
N LYS A 44 9.42 3.39 -20.02
CA LYS A 44 9.97 4.58 -19.37
C LYS A 44 11.29 4.30 -18.65
N VAL A 45 11.42 3.14 -18.00
CA VAL A 45 12.64 2.73 -17.31
C VAL A 45 13.76 2.43 -18.30
N VAL A 46 13.48 1.72 -19.39
CA VAL A 46 14.48 1.46 -20.45
C VAL A 46 14.95 2.76 -21.10
N ASP A 47 14.02 3.65 -21.46
CA ASP A 47 14.34 4.94 -22.08
C ASP A 47 15.20 5.82 -21.15
N ARG A 48 14.98 5.75 -19.83
CA ARG A 48 15.79 6.47 -18.83
C ARG A 48 17.17 5.85 -18.59
N ASN A 49 17.29 4.53 -18.73
CA ASN A 49 18.51 3.80 -18.42
C ASN A 49 19.46 3.69 -19.62
N ASN A 50 19.01 3.98 -20.84
CA ASN A 50 19.90 4.23 -21.96
C ASN A 50 20.63 5.55 -21.71
N GLY A 51 21.90 5.45 -21.29
CA GLY A 51 22.80 6.58 -21.06
C GLY A 51 23.11 7.38 -22.31
#